data_AF-A0A5C3QZ81-F1
#
_entry.id   AF-A0A5C3QZ81-F1
#
_cell.length_a   1.000
_cell.length_b   1.000
_cell.length_c   1.000
_cell.angle_alpha   90.00
_cell.angle_beta   90.00
_cell.angle_gamma   90.00
#
_symmetry.space_group_name_H-M   'P 1'
#
loop_
_entity.id
_entity.type
_entity.pdbx_description
1 polymer ?
#
loop_
_entity_poly.entity_id
_entity_poly.type
_entity_poly.pdbx_seq_one_letter_code
_entity_poly.pdbx_strand_id
1 'polypeptide(L)'
;MAAQNLGGLTSEVHDTLTIQEQRQRLSIFEWRDSLFHVISEHQVLVVNGDTGCGKSTQIVQYPAEAGHADQGKIGCTQPRRVAAMSVAERVSKEMGCTLGREVGHTVPFEDYKSSEIEIKIHFMTDDMLQKNS
;
A
#
# COMPACT_ATOMS: atom_id res chain seq x y z
N MET A 1 27.36 -46.62 13.95
CA MET A 1 26.07 -46.84 13.27
C MET A 1 24.99 -46.38 14.23
N ALA A 2 24.02 -45.53 13.93
CA ALA A 2 23.76 -44.65 12.81
C ALA A 2 22.86 -43.53 13.39
N ALA A 3 23.11 -42.28 13.02
CA ALA A 3 22.14 -41.20 13.18
C ALA A 3 20.96 -41.44 12.23
N GLN A 4 19.73 -41.08 12.62
CA GLN A 4 18.70 -40.55 11.72
C GLN A 4 17.47 -40.01 12.46
N ASN A 5 17.30 -38.69 12.28
CA ASN A 5 16.11 -37.84 12.37
C ASN A 5 14.72 -38.51 12.38
N LEU A 6 13.84 -37.96 13.22
CA LEU A 6 12.46 -37.65 12.85
C LEU A 6 12.21 -36.17 13.18
N GLY A 7 12.63 -35.33 12.24
CA GLY A 7 12.22 -33.94 12.16
C GLY A 7 10.73 -33.88 11.84
N GLY A 8 10.00 -33.12 12.65
CA GLY A 8 8.56 -32.93 12.53
C GLY A 8 8.09 -31.73 13.33
N LEU A 9 8.79 -30.60 13.22
CA LEU A 9 8.36 -29.29 13.72
C LEU A 9 8.74 -28.22 12.69
N THR A 10 8.20 -28.33 11.49
CA THR A 10 8.21 -27.24 10.51
C THR A 10 6.81 -27.06 9.95
N SER A 11 5.89 -26.66 10.82
CA SER A 11 4.61 -26.07 10.42
C SER A 11 4.47 -24.74 11.14
N GLU A 12 4.59 -23.67 10.34
CA GLU A 12 4.02 -22.35 10.60
C GLU A 12 4.62 -21.54 11.76
N VAL A 13 5.77 -20.90 11.50
CA VAL A 13 6.03 -19.61 12.15
C VAL A 13 5.08 -18.60 11.50
N HIS A 14 3.86 -18.53 12.02
CA HIS A 14 2.97 -17.40 11.76
C HIS A 14 3.71 -16.13 12.18
N ASP A 15 3.79 -15.17 11.25
CA ASP A 15 4.44 -13.88 11.44
C ASP A 15 3.92 -13.25 12.74
N THR A 16 4.72 -13.25 13.80
CA THR A 16 4.27 -12.94 15.18
C THR A 16 3.94 -11.45 15.37
N LEU A 17 4.25 -10.65 14.36
CA LEU A 17 4.12 -9.20 14.39
C LEU A 17 2.73 -8.77 13.97
N THR A 18 2.22 -7.76 14.68
CA THR A 18 1.07 -7.00 14.23
C THR A 18 1.37 -6.29 12.91
N ILE A 19 0.32 -5.98 12.14
CA ILE A 19 0.45 -5.26 10.87
C ILE A 19 1.17 -3.90 11.04
N GLN A 20 1.00 -3.24 12.18
CA GLN A 20 1.67 -1.96 12.47
C GLN A 20 3.16 -2.15 12.75
N GLU A 21 3.56 -3.20 13.48
CA GLU A 21 4.97 -3.54 13.67
C GLU A 21 5.65 -3.92 12.35
N GLN A 22 4.93 -4.60 11.44
CA GLN A 22 5.44 -4.86 10.10
C GLN A 22 5.69 -3.57 9.31
N ARG A 23 4.77 -2.58 9.39
CA ARG A 23 4.95 -1.27 8.73
C ARG A 23 6.19 -0.54 9.24
N GLN A 24 6.43 -0.57 10.54
CA GLN A 24 7.58 0.11 11.17
C GLN A 24 8.93 -0.49 10.78
N ARG A 25 8.97 -1.75 10.32
CA ARG A 25 10.20 -2.42 9.86
C ARG A 25 10.58 -2.15 8.41
N LEU A 26 9.70 -1.49 7.65
CA LEU A 26 10.00 -1.11 6.28
C LEU A 26 11.04 0.01 6.29
N SER A 27 12.08 -0.10 5.44
CA SER A 27 13.16 0.89 5.38
C SER A 27 12.66 2.32 5.13
N ILE A 28 11.54 2.47 4.42
CA ILE A 28 10.93 3.79 4.17
C ILE A 28 10.40 4.46 5.44
N PHE A 29 10.14 3.71 6.51
CA PHE A 29 9.57 4.24 7.75
C PHE A 29 10.48 5.29 8.40
N GLU A 30 11.81 5.08 8.37
CA GLU A 30 12.81 6.03 8.86
C GLU A 30 12.77 7.37 8.12
N TRP A 31 12.23 7.39 6.90
CA TRP A 31 12.15 8.57 6.05
C TRP A 31 10.79 9.27 6.10
N ARG A 32 9.83 8.79 6.92
CA ARG A 32 8.44 9.30 6.94
C ARG A 32 8.38 10.83 7.06
N ASP A 33 9.03 11.39 8.08
CA ASP A 33 8.95 12.82 8.37
C ASP A 33 9.67 13.65 7.29
N SER A 34 10.81 13.16 6.79
CA SER A 34 11.55 13.80 5.71
C SER A 34 10.79 13.78 4.40
N LEU A 35 10.16 12.65 4.05
CA LEU A 35 9.31 12.53 2.86
C LEU A 35 8.12 13.47 2.95
N PHE A 36 7.47 13.55 4.12
CA PHE A 36 6.34 14.44 4.32
C PHE A 36 6.72 15.91 4.08
N HIS A 37 7.85 16.36 4.66
CA HIS A 37 8.35 17.71 4.42
C HIS A 37 8.64 17.97 2.94
N VAL A 38 9.36 17.07 2.27
CA VAL A 38 9.73 17.26 0.86
C VAL A 38 8.50 17.23 -0.06
N ILE A 39 7.49 16.39 0.22
CA ILE A 39 6.21 16.37 -0.51
C ILE A 39 5.49 17.72 -0.40
N SER A 40 5.53 18.38 0.76
CA SER A 40 4.88 19.69 0.95
C SER A 40 5.59 20.85 0.21
N GLU A 41 6.90 20.74 0.00
CA GLU A 41 7.72 21.80 -0.61
C GLU A 41 7.85 21.66 -2.14
N HIS A 42 7.56 20.48 -2.71
CA HIS A 42 7.81 20.18 -4.12
C HIS A 42 6.56 19.67 -4.82
N GLN A 43 6.19 20.33 -5.92
CA GLN A 43 5.09 19.87 -6.77
C GLN A 43 5.37 18.50 -7.44
N VAL A 44 6.65 18.18 -7.67
CA VAL A 44 7.08 16.91 -8.25
C VAL A 44 8.29 16.39 -7.47
N LEU A 45 8.20 15.14 -7.01
CA LEU A 45 9.25 14.44 -6.29
C LEU A 45 9.54 13.09 -6.94
N VAL A 46 10.82 12.80 -7.19
CA VAL A 46 11.28 11.48 -7.65
C VAL A 46 11.80 10.69 -6.45
N VAL A 47 11.14 9.57 -6.13
CA VAL A 47 11.52 8.70 -5.02
C VAL A 47 12.07 7.38 -5.55
N ASN A 48 13.33 7.08 -5.22
CA ASN A 48 13.98 5.83 -5.55
C ASN A 48 14.18 4.97 -4.30
N GLY A 49 14.10 3.66 -4.46
CA GLY A 49 14.40 2.69 -3.41
C GLY A 49 14.13 1.27 -3.87
N ASP A 50 14.66 0.28 -3.15
CA ASP A 50 14.59 -1.13 -3.55
C ASP A 50 13.17 -1.72 -3.48
N THR A 51 12.94 -2.82 -4.19
CA THR A 51 11.69 -3.59 -4.05
C THR A 51 11.53 -4.08 -2.61
N GLY A 52 10.33 -3.95 -2.06
CA GLY A 52 10.05 -4.36 -0.67
C GLY A 52 10.32 -3.29 0.39
N CYS A 53 10.92 -2.13 0.04
CA CYS A 53 11.16 -1.08 1.03
C CYS A 53 9.91 -0.32 1.49
N GLY A 54 8.74 -0.56 0.88
CA GLY A 54 7.46 0.02 1.31
C GLY A 54 6.96 1.22 0.50
N LYS A 55 7.56 1.57 -0.64
CA LYS A 55 7.16 2.75 -1.45
C LYS A 55 5.65 2.81 -1.76
N SER A 56 5.13 1.82 -2.48
CA SER A 56 3.74 1.83 -2.95
C SER A 56 2.72 1.67 -1.82
N THR A 57 3.12 1.08 -0.68
CA THR A 57 2.22 0.91 0.46
C THR A 57 2.24 2.15 1.36
N GLN A 58 3.40 2.70 1.69
CA GLN A 58 3.51 3.74 2.72
C GLN A 58 3.41 5.17 2.18
N ILE A 59 3.99 5.48 1.01
CA ILE A 59 4.04 6.88 0.50
C ILE A 59 2.64 7.45 0.30
N VAL A 60 1.68 6.64 -0.13
CA VAL A 60 0.28 7.07 -0.32
C VAL A 60 -0.46 7.31 0.99
N GLN A 61 -0.07 6.61 2.06
CA GLN A 61 -0.72 6.72 3.36
C GLN A 61 -0.31 7.99 4.09
N TYR A 62 0.95 8.42 4.00
CA TYR A 62 1.43 9.61 4.74
C TYR A 62 0.66 10.91 4.42
N PRO A 63 0.46 11.33 3.15
CA PRO A 63 -0.34 12.50 2.85
C PRO A 63 -1.83 12.28 3.17
N ALA A 64 -2.35 11.04 3.03
CA ALA A 64 -3.73 10.70 3.40
C ALA A 64 -3.98 10.90 4.91
N GLU A 65 -3.06 10.39 5.74
CA GLU A 65 -3.06 10.54 7.21
C GLU A 65 -2.94 12.02 7.63
N ALA A 66 -2.32 12.86 6.81
CA ALA A 66 -2.23 14.30 7.00
C ALA A 66 -3.42 15.10 6.44
N GLY A 67 -4.47 14.43 5.96
CA GLY A 67 -5.71 15.08 5.49
C GLY A 67 -5.67 15.56 4.04
N HIS A 68 -4.63 15.26 3.25
CA HIS A 68 -4.56 15.69 1.85
C HIS A 68 -5.61 15.01 0.96
N ALA A 69 -6.19 13.89 1.43
CA ALA A 69 -7.28 13.19 0.77
C ALA A 69 -8.69 13.63 1.26
N ASP A 70 -8.80 14.69 2.04
CA ASP A 70 -10.11 15.18 2.50
C ASP A 70 -10.79 16.13 1.49
N GLN A 71 -10.03 16.63 0.50
CA GLN A 71 -10.52 17.49 -0.58
C GLN A 71 -10.40 16.84 -1.97
N GLY A 72 -10.12 15.54 -2.02
CA GLY A 72 -9.84 14.81 -3.25
C GLY A 72 -9.33 13.41 -2.97
N LYS A 73 -8.57 12.85 -3.90
CA LYS A 73 -8.09 11.46 -3.80
C LYS A 73 -6.61 11.36 -4.11
N ILE A 74 -5.93 10.46 -3.41
CA ILE A 74 -4.55 10.07 -3.72
C ILE A 74 -4.60 8.90 -4.69
N GLY A 75 -4.22 9.15 -5.95
CA GLY A 75 -4.10 8.13 -6.98
C GLY A 75 -2.72 7.49 -6.97
N CYS A 76 -2.66 6.16 -6.96
CA CYS A 76 -1.43 5.41 -7.18
C CYS A 76 -1.62 4.49 -8.38
N THR A 77 -0.87 4.72 -9.46
CA THR A 77 -0.88 3.79 -10.57
C THR A 77 0.11 2.65 -10.36
N GLN A 78 -0.20 1.48 -10.90
CA GLN A 78 0.64 0.30 -10.93
C GLN A 78 0.60 -0.30 -12.33
N PRO A 79 1.73 -0.69 -12.92
CA PRO A 79 1.77 -1.19 -14.30
C PRO A 79 1.09 -2.56 -14.47
N ARG A 80 0.74 -3.25 -13.38
CA ARG A 80 0.15 -4.59 -13.39
C ARG A 80 -1.10 -4.65 -12.53
N ARG A 81 -2.17 -5.30 -13.03
CA ARG A 81 -3.43 -5.53 -12.30
C ARG A 81 -3.18 -6.13 -10.91
N VAL A 82 -2.39 -7.21 -10.85
CA VAL A 82 -2.08 -7.92 -9.60
C VAL A 82 -1.37 -7.03 -8.58
N ALA A 83 -0.57 -6.06 -9.02
CA ALA A 83 0.10 -5.12 -8.12
C ALA A 83 -0.90 -4.09 -7.58
N ALA A 84 -1.76 -3.51 -8.42
CA ALA A 84 -2.80 -2.59 -7.96
C ALA A 84 -3.72 -3.23 -6.92
N MET A 85 -4.20 -4.45 -7.20
CA MET A 85 -5.12 -5.17 -6.31
C MET A 85 -4.47 -5.56 -4.98
N SER A 86 -3.29 -6.20 -5.02
CA SER A 86 -2.61 -6.68 -3.81
C SER A 86 -2.12 -5.54 -2.92
N VAL A 87 -1.65 -4.44 -3.51
CA VAL A 87 -1.25 -3.26 -2.72
C VAL A 87 -2.47 -2.59 -2.10
N ALA A 88 -3.59 -2.48 -2.82
CA ALA A 88 -4.83 -1.94 -2.26
C ALA A 88 -5.35 -2.78 -1.08
N GLU A 89 -5.33 -4.10 -1.19
CA GLU A 89 -5.71 -4.99 -0.10
C GLU A 89 -4.75 -4.91 1.09
N ARG A 90 -3.45 -4.79 0.83
CA ARG A 90 -2.46 -4.59 1.90
C ARG A 90 -2.70 -3.26 2.63
N VAL A 91 -2.90 -2.18 1.89
CA VAL A 91 -3.08 -0.84 2.47
C VAL A 91 -4.42 -0.72 3.20
N SER A 92 -5.50 -1.35 2.74
CA SER A 92 -6.75 -1.36 3.50
C SER A 92 -6.60 -2.06 4.86
N LYS A 93 -5.85 -3.17 4.91
CA LYS A 93 -5.51 -3.85 6.17
C LYS A 93 -4.63 -2.98 7.08
N GLU A 94 -3.64 -2.29 6.52
CA GLU A 94 -2.76 -1.38 7.27
C GLU A 94 -3.50 -0.17 7.87
N MET A 95 -4.51 0.34 7.15
CA MET A 95 -5.38 1.44 7.59
C MET A 95 -6.56 0.97 8.46
N GLY A 96 -6.75 -0.34 8.64
CA GLY A 96 -7.86 -0.89 9.41
C GLY A 96 -9.23 -0.63 8.77
N CYS A 97 -9.30 -0.49 7.45
CA CYS A 97 -10.53 -0.22 6.72
C CYS A 97 -10.97 -1.40 5.84
N THR A 98 -12.24 -1.44 5.46
CA THR A 98 -12.69 -2.41 4.44
C THR A 98 -12.21 -1.95 3.07
N LEU A 99 -11.67 -2.86 2.27
CA LEU A 99 -11.37 -2.58 0.86
C LEU A 99 -12.65 -2.10 0.15
N GLY A 100 -12.53 -1.12 -0.74
CA GLY A 100 -13.64 -0.47 -1.40
C GLY A 100 -14.30 0.67 -0.61
N ARG A 101 -13.85 0.98 0.62
CA ARG A 101 -14.32 2.14 1.39
C ARG A 101 -13.34 3.32 1.31
N GLU A 102 -12.42 3.46 2.25
CA GLU A 102 -11.41 4.52 2.26
C GLU A 102 -10.25 4.20 1.30
N VAL A 103 -10.01 2.91 1.03
CA VAL A 103 -9.01 2.40 0.09
C VAL A 103 -9.70 1.56 -0.95
N GLY A 104 -9.45 1.80 -2.24
CA GLY A 104 -10.03 1.03 -3.33
C GLY A 104 -9.09 0.83 -4.51
N HIS A 105 -9.55 0.07 -5.50
CA HIS A 105 -8.81 -0.08 -6.74
C HIS A 105 -9.67 -0.14 -8.00
N THR A 106 -9.08 0.21 -9.14
CA THR A 106 -9.68 -0.02 -10.47
C THR A 106 -8.65 -0.60 -11.41
N VAL A 107 -8.97 -1.73 -12.02
CA VAL A 107 -8.16 -2.38 -13.04
C VAL A 107 -9.08 -2.74 -14.21
N PRO A 108 -8.57 -3.16 -15.38
CA PRO A 108 -9.44 -3.53 -16.50
C PRO A 108 -10.45 -4.59 -16.07
N PHE A 109 -11.71 -4.33 -16.43
CA PHE A 109 -12.87 -5.18 -16.18
C PHE A 109 -13.26 -5.39 -14.70
N GLU A 110 -12.64 -4.64 -13.77
CA GLU A 110 -12.90 -4.80 -12.33
C GLU A 110 -12.74 -3.46 -11.62
N ASP A 111 -13.83 -3.00 -10.99
CA ASP A 111 -13.85 -1.78 -10.20
C ASP A 111 -14.30 -2.06 -8.78
N TYR A 112 -13.45 -1.79 -7.79
CA TYR A 112 -13.69 -2.08 -6.39
C TYR A 112 -13.68 -0.79 -5.56
N LYS A 113 -14.77 -0.04 -5.70
CA LYS A 113 -15.08 1.20 -4.97
C LYS A 113 -16.54 1.21 -4.55
N SER A 114 -16.81 1.69 -3.35
CA SER A 114 -18.17 2.02 -2.90
C SER A 114 -18.62 3.33 -3.55
N SER A 115 -19.88 3.38 -3.97
CA SER A 115 -20.54 4.63 -4.39
C SER A 115 -20.97 5.50 -3.20
N GLU A 116 -21.03 4.93 -2.01
CA GLU A 116 -21.57 5.57 -0.79
C GLU A 116 -20.48 6.24 0.05
N ILE A 117 -19.23 5.80 -0.10
CA ILE A 117 -18.11 6.24 0.72
C ILE A 117 -17.03 6.80 -0.19
N GLU A 118 -16.51 7.97 0.18
CA GLU A 118 -15.43 8.60 -0.54
C GLU A 118 -14.11 7.85 -0.35
N ILE A 119 -13.57 7.37 -1.47
CA ILE A 119 -12.25 6.73 -1.54
C ILE A 119 -11.18 7.79 -1.35
N LYS A 120 -10.34 7.62 -0.34
CA LYS A 120 -9.19 8.49 -0.06
C LYS A 120 -7.94 8.05 -0.83
N ILE A 121 -7.68 6.75 -0.91
CA ILE A 121 -6.54 6.17 -1.63
C ILE A 121 -7.05 5.23 -2.71
N HIS A 122 -6.69 5.51 -3.96
CA HIS A 122 -7.16 4.77 -5.13
C HIS A 122 -5.98 4.19 -5.90
N PHE A 123 -5.85 2.86 -5.86
CA PHE A 123 -4.89 2.13 -6.69
C PHE A 123 -5.46 1.79 -8.06
N MET A 124 -4.73 2.04 -9.14
CA MET A 124 -5.24 1.74 -10.47
C MET A 124 -4.14 1.27 -11.41
N THR A 125 -4.50 0.70 -12.55
CA THR A 125 -3.52 0.54 -13.64
C THR A 125 -3.38 1.84 -14.42
N ASP A 126 -2.23 2.01 -15.09
CA ASP A 126 -1.92 3.22 -15.85
C ASP A 126 -3.00 3.53 -16.91
N ASP A 127 -3.56 2.50 -17.56
CA ASP A 127 -4.61 2.65 -18.56
C ASP A 127 -5.96 3.07 -17.96
N MET A 128 -6.20 2.78 -16.68
CA MET A 128 -7.40 3.23 -15.99
C MET A 128 -7.31 4.71 -15.60
N LEU A 129 -6.13 5.24 -15.31
CA LEU A 129 -5.95 6.67 -15.08
C LEU A 129 -6.29 7.46 -16.36
N GLN A 130 -5.76 7.03 -17.51
CA GLN A 130 -5.98 7.70 -18.80
C GLN A 130 -7.44 7.70 -19.27
N LYS A 131 -8.23 6.70 -18.88
CA LYS A 131 -9.66 6.61 -19.22
C LYS A 131 -10.55 7.48 -18.33
N ASN A 132 -10.06 7.88 -17.17
CA ASN A 132 -10.78 8.66 -16.17
C ASN A 132 -10.27 10.11 -16.06
N SER A 133 -9.27 10.50 -16.87
CA SER A 133 -8.69 11.85 -16.95
C SER A 133 -9.35 12.71 -18.02
#